data_AF-A0A8T7FIJ2-F1
#
_entry.id   AF-A0A8T7FIJ2-F1
#
_cell.length_a   1.000
_cell.length_b   1.000
_cell.length_c   1.000
_cell.angle_alpha   90.00
_cell.angle_beta   90.00
_cell.angle_gamma   90.00
#
_symmetry.space_group_name_H-M   'P 1'
#
loop_
_entity.id
_entity.type
_entity.pdbx_description
1 polymer ?
#
loop_
_entity_poly.entity_id
_entity_poly.type
_entity_poly.pdbx_seq_one_letter_code
_entity_poly.pdbx_strand_id
1 'polypeptide(L)'
;MKLNISFRTDRVFLFLVLFRWAALLPPLLTLNKTPGTLIFPSGVFGAALLVNLVISILNRPLNRLVEKYPLLLGVDLAFCAAILAASGGIGSPYYFYALSPLLVGALLFQMRGALLSAAALFASFFLTADRFSASDGVLAITQLTGIWLIPILFAYVSSLLKTVHQAHDELNAARDELTRQNENLTSAHRQLKVIHDLTVLLQAAPDLLSVQQRVLGAVTTGLGFRSAVVALVDPTLEEMGNWSLHPANSSFPAAKPLPLHAENGEIFKALLERKPYHTGAEGEILVSHPSLNSWLKTCRWIVYPLSLREHAVGVLMVEVDKREKLTPQREEVANLVANQAALALGTTILCIDRARRLAVETERNRIARDIHDTVAQSLFGIAYSLDACINMLPEQADEVKKELIELRALAVGAHDEVRRSIFDLWPSALTMETFQADLVNYISGYSRPRAFSIIFNHSGDFNSLPSGLRRAVYRMAQEALANSARHSGASSARLCLDVDGGRVT
;
A
#
# COMPACT_ATOMS: atom_id res chain seq x y z
N MET A 1 30.75 -13.75 11.61
CA MET A 1 31.07 -14.59 12.79
C MET A 1 32.47 -15.24 12.76
N LYS A 2 32.95 -15.85 11.65
CA LYS A 2 34.30 -16.49 11.60
C LYS A 2 35.52 -15.55 11.75
N LEU A 3 35.39 -14.26 11.41
CA LEU A 3 36.51 -13.30 11.48
C LEU A 3 36.92 -12.94 12.93
N ASN A 4 35.96 -12.84 13.86
CA ASN A 4 36.24 -12.42 15.25
C ASN A 4 36.90 -13.53 16.08
N ILE A 5 36.64 -14.80 15.75
CA ILE A 5 37.26 -15.93 16.44
C ILE A 5 38.76 -16.00 16.11
N SER A 6 39.12 -15.83 14.83
CA SER A 6 40.52 -15.87 14.36
C SER A 6 41.39 -14.78 15.00
N PHE A 7 40.85 -13.57 15.19
CA PHE A 7 41.61 -12.46 15.77
C PHE A 7 41.90 -12.65 17.27
N ARG A 8 41.05 -13.41 17.98
CA ARG A 8 41.17 -13.65 19.43
C ARG A 8 42.15 -14.78 19.72
N THR A 9 42.13 -15.82 18.90
CA THR A 9 43.08 -16.93 19.02
C THR A 9 44.53 -16.46 18.82
N ASP A 10 44.77 -15.54 17.88
CA ASP A 10 46.10 -14.98 17.63
C ASP A 10 46.68 -14.24 18.86
N ARG A 11 45.85 -13.54 19.65
CA ARG A 11 46.31 -12.86 20.88
C ARG A 11 46.61 -13.82 22.03
N VAL A 12 45.77 -14.86 22.19
CA VAL A 12 46.02 -15.94 23.16
C VAL A 12 47.33 -16.64 22.85
N PHE A 13 47.61 -16.87 21.57
CA PHE A 13 48.85 -17.50 21.15
C PHE A 13 50.07 -16.62 21.26
N LEU A 14 49.95 -15.31 21.00
CA LEU A 14 51.04 -14.37 21.28
C LEU A 14 51.42 -14.38 22.76
N PHE A 15 50.43 -14.39 23.66
CA PHE A 15 50.66 -14.51 25.10
C PHE A 15 51.38 -15.82 25.46
N LEU A 16 50.96 -16.95 24.89
CA LEU A 16 51.58 -18.26 25.14
C LEU A 16 53.04 -18.33 24.66
N VAL A 17 53.36 -17.75 23.51
CA VAL A 17 54.74 -17.65 23.01
C VAL A 17 55.59 -16.77 23.94
N LEU A 18 55.09 -15.61 24.36
CA LEU A 18 55.78 -14.74 25.31
C LEU A 18 56.02 -15.44 26.65
N PHE A 19 55.03 -16.17 27.16
CA PHE A 19 55.16 -16.96 28.38
C PHE A 19 56.26 -18.00 28.27
N ARG A 20 56.37 -18.70 27.13
CA ARG A 20 57.42 -19.71 26.91
C ARG A 20 58.82 -19.12 26.91
N TRP A 21 59.02 -17.96 26.29
CA TRP A 21 60.29 -17.25 26.34
C TRP A 21 60.62 -16.80 27.77
N ALA A 22 59.64 -16.26 28.51
CA ALA A 22 59.85 -15.86 29.91
C ALA A 22 60.17 -17.07 30.80
N ALA A 23 59.55 -18.22 30.56
CA ALA A 23 59.75 -19.44 31.34
C ALA A 23 61.15 -20.08 31.18
N LEU A 24 61.96 -19.64 30.21
CA LEU A 24 63.36 -20.05 30.05
C LEU A 24 64.35 -19.20 30.88
N LEU A 25 63.90 -18.10 31.51
CA LEU A 25 64.75 -17.26 32.36
C LEU A 25 65.27 -17.98 33.61
N PRO A 26 64.46 -18.74 34.39
CA PRO A 26 64.98 -19.45 35.56
C PRO A 26 66.04 -20.51 35.19
N PRO A 27 65.84 -21.38 34.17
CA PRO A 27 66.89 -22.27 33.69
C PRO A 27 68.19 -21.56 33.31
N LEU A 28 68.09 -20.43 32.59
CA LEU A 28 69.25 -19.63 32.18
C LEU A 28 70.09 -19.15 33.38
N LEU A 29 69.44 -18.73 34.45
CA LEU A 29 70.12 -18.26 35.67
C LEU A 29 70.75 -19.41 36.49
N THR A 30 70.17 -20.62 36.41
CA THR A 30 70.70 -21.80 37.12
C THR A 30 71.88 -22.47 36.42
N LEU A 31 72.04 -22.28 35.10
CA LEU A 31 73.14 -22.84 34.31
C LEU A 31 74.53 -22.39 34.82
N ASN A 32 74.62 -21.22 35.45
CA ASN A 32 75.89 -20.65 35.94
C ASN A 32 76.27 -21.09 37.37
N LYS A 33 75.43 -21.90 38.05
CA LYS A 33 75.60 -22.24 39.48
C LYS A 33 76.03 -23.68 39.76
N THR A 34 76.22 -24.53 38.75
CA THR A 34 76.55 -25.96 38.92
C THR A 34 78.00 -26.26 38.52
N PRO A 35 78.93 -26.44 39.49
CA PRO A 35 80.30 -26.83 39.19
C PRO A 35 80.38 -28.35 38.93
N GLY A 36 80.70 -28.74 37.69
CA GLY A 36 80.98 -30.12 37.30
C GLY A 36 79.90 -30.74 36.40
N THR A 37 80.29 -31.06 35.15
CA THR A 37 79.46 -31.60 34.04
C THR A 37 78.46 -30.62 33.39
N LEU A 38 79.00 -29.56 32.78
CA LEU A 38 78.26 -28.57 31.98
C LEU A 38 77.47 -29.15 30.78
N ILE A 39 77.78 -30.35 30.30
CA ILE A 39 77.25 -30.89 29.02
C ILE A 39 75.75 -31.23 29.13
N PHE A 40 75.31 -31.80 30.25
CA PHE A 40 73.94 -32.30 30.37
C PHE A 40 72.91 -31.18 30.62
N PRO A 41 73.13 -30.23 31.56
CA PRO A 41 72.21 -29.10 31.76
C PRO A 41 72.13 -28.15 30.56
N SER A 42 73.26 -27.92 29.86
CA SER A 42 73.30 -27.06 28.67
C SER A 42 72.61 -27.71 27.46
N GLY A 43 72.69 -29.04 27.31
CA GLY A 43 71.97 -29.78 26.28
C GLY A 43 70.45 -29.70 26.42
N VAL A 44 69.93 -29.85 27.65
CA VAL A 44 68.49 -29.70 27.93
C VAL A 44 68.01 -28.27 27.64
N PHE A 45 68.81 -27.26 27.99
CA PHE A 45 68.50 -25.87 27.68
C PHE A 45 68.49 -25.61 26.17
N GLY A 46 69.48 -26.12 25.43
CA GLY A 46 69.54 -26.02 23.98
C GLY A 46 68.34 -26.68 23.27
N ALA A 47 67.91 -27.85 23.75
CA ALA A 47 66.72 -28.53 23.24
C ALA A 47 65.43 -27.72 23.50
N ALA A 48 65.27 -27.16 24.71
CA ALA A 48 64.14 -26.30 25.05
C ALA A 48 64.11 -25.02 24.20
N LEU A 49 65.29 -24.40 23.97
CA LEU A 49 65.43 -23.21 23.14
C LEU A 49 65.10 -23.49 21.67
N LEU A 50 65.54 -24.63 21.12
CA LEU A 50 65.23 -25.04 19.75
C LEU A 50 63.73 -25.27 19.57
N VAL A 51 63.09 -26.01 20.48
CA VAL A 51 61.64 -26.23 20.44
C VAL A 51 60.88 -24.91 20.55
N ASN A 52 61.30 -24.01 21.44
CA ASN A 52 60.66 -22.70 21.57
C ASN A 52 60.83 -21.83 20.31
N LEU A 53 61.99 -21.90 19.64
CA LEU A 53 62.22 -21.22 18.36
C LEU A 53 61.31 -21.78 17.26
N VAL A 54 61.18 -23.11 17.16
CA VAL A 54 60.29 -23.77 16.21
C VAL A 54 58.84 -23.35 16.44
N ILE A 55 58.39 -23.35 17.70
CA ILE A 55 57.02 -22.97 18.07
C ILE A 55 56.76 -21.48 17.83
N SER A 56 57.76 -20.62 18.04
CA SER A 56 57.66 -19.19 17.75
C SER A 56 57.57 -18.90 16.24
N ILE A 57 58.34 -19.61 15.41
CA ILE A 57 58.35 -19.45 13.94
C ILE A 57 57.08 -20.05 13.32
N LEU A 58 56.69 -21.23 13.76
CA LEU A 58 55.54 -21.98 13.24
C LEU A 58 54.27 -21.76 14.08
N ASN A 59 54.15 -20.62 14.79
CA ASN A 59 53.05 -20.39 15.73
C ASN A 59 51.68 -20.59 15.06
N ARG A 60 51.34 -19.83 14.02
CA ARG A 60 50.04 -19.87 13.32
C ARG A 60 49.68 -21.26 12.77
N PRO A 61 50.54 -21.96 12.00
CA PRO A 61 50.20 -23.28 11.49
C PRO A 61 50.07 -24.33 12.60
N LEU A 62 50.98 -24.34 13.57
CA LEU A 62 50.94 -25.29 14.69
C LEU A 62 49.66 -25.11 15.52
N ASN A 63 49.29 -23.86 15.75
CA ASN A 63 48.10 -23.48 16.50
C ASN A 63 46.81 -23.97 15.86
N ARG A 64 46.64 -23.74 14.55
CA ARG A 64 45.48 -24.26 13.79
C ARG A 64 45.44 -25.78 13.84
N LEU A 65 46.61 -26.43 13.84
CA LEU A 65 46.72 -27.87 13.90
C LEU A 65 46.33 -28.40 15.28
N VAL A 66 46.74 -27.73 16.37
CA VAL A 66 46.35 -28.06 17.74
C VAL A 66 44.84 -27.85 17.96
N GLU A 67 44.26 -26.76 17.46
CA GLU A 67 42.81 -26.54 17.50
C GLU A 67 42.02 -27.65 16.80
N LYS A 68 42.54 -28.14 15.67
CA LYS A 68 41.90 -29.21 14.88
C LYS A 68 42.15 -30.60 15.47
N TYR A 69 43.34 -30.85 16.02
CA TYR A 69 43.76 -32.13 16.59
C TYR A 69 44.33 -31.92 18.00
N PRO A 70 43.47 -31.91 19.04
CA PRO A 70 43.88 -31.65 20.42
C PRO A 70 44.94 -32.62 20.96
N LEU A 71 45.03 -33.83 20.39
CA LEU A 71 46.03 -34.85 20.75
C LEU A 71 47.48 -34.39 20.51
N LEU A 72 47.72 -33.43 19.61
CA LEU A 72 49.06 -32.87 19.37
C LEU A 72 49.63 -32.17 20.60
N LEU A 73 48.77 -31.66 21.49
CA LEU A 73 49.21 -31.11 22.79
C LEU A 73 49.92 -32.16 23.64
N GLY A 74 49.58 -33.44 23.47
CA GLY A 74 50.24 -34.57 24.13
C GLY A 74 51.73 -34.69 23.79
N VAL A 75 52.14 -34.32 22.58
CA VAL A 75 53.55 -34.32 22.16
C VAL A 75 54.35 -33.28 22.96
N ASP A 76 53.77 -32.10 23.12
CA ASP A 76 54.35 -30.98 23.85
C ASP A 76 54.40 -31.26 25.36
N LEU A 77 53.36 -31.91 25.91
CA LEU A 77 53.32 -32.41 27.28
C LEU A 77 54.40 -33.47 27.53
N ALA A 78 54.53 -34.45 26.63
CA ALA A 78 55.55 -35.49 26.74
C ALA A 78 56.97 -34.90 26.68
N PHE A 79 57.20 -33.91 25.82
CA PHE A 79 58.47 -33.20 25.74
C PHE A 79 58.79 -32.44 27.03
N CYS A 80 57.82 -31.67 27.57
CA CYS A 80 58.00 -30.96 28.83
C CYS A 80 58.26 -31.94 29.99
N ALA A 81 57.57 -33.07 30.00
CA ALA A 81 57.77 -34.08 31.03
C ALA A 81 59.13 -34.77 30.94
N ALA A 82 59.63 -35.03 29.72
CA ALA A 82 60.98 -35.55 29.49
C ALA A 82 62.06 -34.54 29.95
N ILE A 83 61.86 -33.24 29.70
CA ILE A 83 62.75 -32.18 30.21
C ILE A 83 62.75 -32.17 31.73
N LEU A 84 61.58 -32.20 32.39
CA LEU A 84 61.49 -32.24 33.85
C LEU A 84 62.21 -33.47 34.41
N ALA A 85 61.96 -34.66 33.83
CA ALA A 85 62.60 -35.90 34.25
C ALA A 85 64.13 -35.87 34.13
N ALA A 86 64.65 -35.23 33.08
CA ALA A 86 66.08 -35.09 32.85
C ALA A 86 66.73 -34.03 33.75
N SER A 87 66.03 -32.93 34.05
CA SER A 87 66.61 -31.75 34.72
C SER A 87 66.44 -31.71 36.25
N GLY A 88 66.13 -32.85 36.88
CA GLY A 88 66.01 -32.95 38.34
C GLY A 88 64.57 -32.93 38.88
N GLY A 89 63.57 -33.12 38.02
CA GLY A 89 62.20 -33.41 38.42
C GLY A 89 61.51 -32.29 39.18
N ILE A 90 61.15 -32.52 40.45
CA ILE A 90 60.52 -31.53 41.34
C ILE A 90 61.41 -30.29 41.52
N GLY A 91 62.72 -30.49 41.65
CA GLY A 91 63.66 -29.38 41.76
C GLY A 91 63.98 -28.68 40.43
N SER A 92 63.36 -29.09 39.33
CA SER A 92 63.76 -28.63 38.00
C SER A 92 63.51 -27.13 37.81
N PRO A 93 64.50 -26.39 37.29
CA PRO A 93 64.29 -24.98 36.93
C PRO A 93 63.32 -24.81 35.76
N TYR A 94 62.94 -25.89 35.06
CA TYR A 94 61.99 -25.89 33.94
C TYR A 94 60.53 -26.08 34.37
N TYR A 95 60.22 -26.03 35.67
CA TYR A 95 58.84 -26.13 36.17
C TYR A 95 57.88 -25.14 35.49
N PHE A 96 58.26 -23.86 35.41
CA PHE A 96 57.45 -22.84 34.73
C PHE A 96 57.32 -23.09 33.22
N TYR A 97 58.33 -23.71 32.60
CA TYR A 97 58.28 -24.08 31.19
C TYR A 97 57.24 -25.19 30.95
N ALA A 98 57.15 -26.16 31.86
CA ALA A 98 56.16 -27.23 31.80
C ALA A 98 54.71 -26.76 32.01
N LEU A 99 54.49 -25.57 32.60
CA LEU A 99 53.18 -24.92 32.66
C LEU A 99 52.67 -24.43 31.29
N SER A 100 53.53 -24.31 30.29
CA SER A 100 53.12 -23.78 28.98
C SER A 100 52.08 -24.66 28.26
N PRO A 101 52.25 -25.99 28.08
CA PRO A 101 51.20 -26.82 27.47
C PRO A 101 49.94 -26.92 28.33
N LEU A 102 50.06 -26.75 29.65
CA LEU A 102 48.92 -26.70 30.57
C LEU A 102 48.06 -25.45 30.32
N LEU A 103 48.70 -24.28 30.15
CA LEU A 103 48.03 -23.04 29.81
C LEU A 103 47.40 -23.08 28.41
N VAL A 104 48.06 -23.73 27.44
CA VAL A 104 47.48 -23.98 26.10
C VAL A 104 46.19 -24.81 26.24
N GLY A 105 46.23 -25.88 27.04
CA GLY A 105 45.06 -26.72 27.34
C GLY A 105 43.91 -25.93 27.98
N ALA A 106 44.23 -25.10 28.99
CA ALA A 106 43.26 -24.28 29.71
C ALA A 106 42.64 -23.17 28.85
N LEU A 107 43.44 -22.49 28.04
CA LEU A 107 42.98 -21.34 27.27
C LEU A 107 42.18 -21.76 26.03
N LEU A 108 42.59 -22.81 25.32
CA LEU A 108 41.94 -23.27 24.09
C LEU A 108 40.77 -24.22 24.35
N PHE A 109 40.94 -25.15 25.30
CA PHE A 109 39.96 -26.23 25.55
C PHE A 109 39.30 -26.13 26.93
N GLN A 110 39.43 -24.98 27.59
CA GLN A 110 38.72 -24.64 28.84
C GLN A 110 38.97 -25.69 29.93
N MET A 111 37.96 -26.02 30.72
CA MET A 111 38.09 -26.95 31.85
C MET A 111 38.52 -28.36 31.43
N ARG A 112 38.06 -28.85 30.28
CA ARG A 112 38.43 -30.19 29.79
C ARG A 112 39.91 -30.26 29.43
N GLY A 113 40.44 -29.25 28.74
CA GLY A 113 41.87 -29.20 28.41
C GLY A 113 42.76 -28.99 29.61
N ALA A 114 42.37 -28.11 30.54
CA ALA A 114 43.10 -27.91 31.80
C ALA A 114 43.22 -29.21 32.60
N LEU A 115 42.11 -29.93 32.81
CA LEU A 115 42.13 -31.18 33.57
C LEU A 115 42.93 -32.28 32.86
N LEU A 116 42.78 -32.43 31.55
CA LEU A 116 43.50 -33.48 30.79
C LEU A 116 45.01 -33.21 30.73
N SER A 117 45.42 -31.96 30.49
CA SER A 117 46.84 -31.59 30.48
C SER A 117 47.46 -31.68 31.87
N ALA A 118 46.75 -31.26 32.93
CA ALA A 118 47.17 -31.40 34.32
C ALA A 118 47.34 -32.86 34.71
N ALA A 119 46.37 -33.71 34.39
CA ALA A 119 46.44 -35.16 34.64
C ALA A 119 47.60 -35.81 33.89
N ALA A 120 47.84 -35.45 32.63
CA ALA A 120 48.94 -36.00 31.83
C ALA A 120 50.31 -35.63 32.41
N LEU A 121 50.51 -34.36 32.79
CA LEU A 121 51.78 -33.95 33.39
C LEU A 121 51.97 -34.54 34.79
N PHE A 122 50.90 -34.59 35.60
CA PHE A 122 50.91 -35.21 36.93
C PHE A 122 51.25 -36.71 36.86
N ALA A 123 50.67 -37.44 35.91
CA ALA A 123 50.98 -38.85 35.69
C ALA A 123 52.45 -39.04 35.31
N SER A 124 52.98 -38.18 34.42
CA SER A 124 54.40 -38.26 34.07
C SER A 124 55.32 -37.92 35.23
N PHE A 125 54.91 -37.06 36.15
CA PHE A 125 55.65 -36.74 37.37
C PHE A 125 55.69 -37.94 38.34
N PHE A 126 54.55 -38.61 38.53
CA PHE A 126 54.45 -39.81 39.37
C PHE A 126 55.33 -40.95 38.86
N LEU A 127 55.44 -41.14 37.54
CA LEU A 127 56.33 -42.14 36.94
C LEU A 127 57.83 -41.87 37.19
N THR A 128 58.19 -40.61 37.44
CA THR A 128 59.57 -40.21 37.74
C THR A 128 59.88 -40.13 39.24
N ALA A 129 58.90 -40.46 40.09
CA ALA A 129 58.94 -40.24 41.54
C ALA A 129 60.01 -41.06 42.28
N ASP A 130 60.39 -42.23 41.76
CA ASP A 130 61.39 -43.14 42.35
C ASP A 130 62.82 -42.55 42.43
N ARG A 131 63.06 -41.38 41.83
CA ARG A 131 64.35 -40.69 41.86
C ARG A 131 64.48 -39.62 42.96
N PHE A 132 63.51 -39.47 43.86
CA PHE A 132 63.48 -38.35 44.82
C PHE A 132 63.80 -38.72 46.26
N SER A 133 64.56 -37.84 46.92
CA SER A 133 64.82 -37.84 48.36
C SER A 133 63.63 -37.28 49.13
N ALA A 134 63.27 -37.89 50.27
CA ALA A 134 62.14 -37.49 51.11
C ALA A 134 62.28 -36.10 51.80
N SER A 135 63.36 -35.35 51.55
CA SER A 135 63.68 -34.09 52.23
C SER A 135 62.91 -32.85 51.72
N ASP A 136 62.24 -32.91 50.56
CA ASP A 136 61.64 -31.75 49.89
C ASP A 136 60.10 -31.80 49.79
N GLY A 137 59.43 -32.31 50.84
CA GLY A 137 57.97 -32.51 50.83
C GLY A 137 57.14 -31.24 50.55
N VAL A 138 57.56 -30.08 51.07
CA VAL A 138 56.84 -28.80 50.90
C VAL A 138 56.92 -28.29 49.44
N LEU A 139 58.07 -28.44 48.80
CA LEU A 139 58.26 -28.04 47.40
C LEU A 139 57.43 -28.91 46.46
N ALA A 140 57.42 -30.23 46.71
CA ALA A 140 56.60 -31.18 45.97
C ALA A 140 55.10 -30.86 46.08
N ILE A 141 54.60 -30.61 47.29
CA ILE A 141 53.19 -30.23 47.50
C ILE A 141 52.85 -28.94 46.75
N THR A 142 53.71 -27.93 46.82
CA THR A 142 53.49 -26.62 46.19
C THR A 142 53.42 -26.74 44.66
N GLN A 143 54.32 -27.50 44.05
CA GLN A 143 54.35 -27.70 42.60
C GLN A 143 53.22 -28.60 42.10
N LEU A 144 52.92 -29.69 42.82
CA LEU A 144 51.79 -30.54 42.49
C LEU A 144 50.48 -29.76 42.57
N THR A 145 50.33 -28.88 43.57
CA THR A 145 49.19 -27.97 43.67
C THR A 145 49.14 -27.01 42.49
N GLY A 146 50.29 -26.48 42.04
CA GLY A 146 50.37 -25.56 40.90
C GLY A 146 50.00 -26.19 39.56
N ILE A 147 50.33 -27.47 39.32
CA ILE A 147 49.96 -28.22 38.10
C ILE A 147 48.44 -28.30 37.94
N TRP A 148 47.68 -28.34 39.04
CA TRP A 148 46.22 -28.37 39.00
C TRP A 148 45.58 -26.99 39.11
N LEU A 149 46.03 -26.16 40.05
CA LEU A 149 45.38 -24.88 40.38
C LEU A 149 45.51 -23.86 39.24
N ILE A 150 46.70 -23.73 38.66
CA ILE A 150 46.98 -22.71 37.64
C ILE A 150 46.11 -22.94 36.39
N PRO A 151 46.07 -24.14 35.79
CA PRO A 151 45.28 -24.37 34.58
C PRO A 151 43.78 -24.28 34.84
N ILE A 152 43.30 -24.71 36.02
CA ILE A 152 41.88 -24.58 36.40
C ILE A 152 41.46 -23.11 36.48
N LEU A 153 42.28 -22.25 37.09
CA LEU A 153 41.98 -20.83 37.20
C LEU A 153 41.93 -20.16 35.82
N PHE A 154 42.91 -20.42 34.96
CA PHE A 154 42.91 -19.91 33.58
C PHE A 154 41.74 -20.46 32.75
N ALA A 155 41.39 -21.72 32.93
CA ALA A 155 40.25 -22.34 32.27
C ALA A 155 38.91 -21.73 32.71
N TYR A 156 38.76 -21.41 33.99
CA TYR A 156 37.57 -20.73 34.51
C TYR A 156 37.39 -19.35 33.87
N VAL A 157 38.45 -18.54 33.86
CA VAL A 157 38.43 -17.21 33.22
C VAL A 157 38.16 -17.32 31.72
N SER A 158 38.80 -18.26 31.03
CA SER A 158 38.55 -18.51 29.60
C SER A 158 37.10 -18.92 29.33
N SER A 159 36.52 -19.76 30.20
CA SER A 159 35.12 -20.18 30.11
C SER A 159 34.16 -19.01 30.27
N LEU A 160 34.35 -18.19 31.30
CA LEU A 160 33.53 -17.01 31.56
C LEU A 160 33.63 -16.01 30.41
N LEU A 161 34.85 -15.77 29.91
CA LEU A 161 35.07 -14.90 28.77
C LEU A 161 34.32 -15.39 27.54
N LYS A 162 34.33 -16.70 27.26
CA LYS A 162 33.56 -17.28 26.14
C LYS A 162 32.07 -17.06 26.32
N THR A 163 31.52 -17.29 27.52
CA THR A 163 30.10 -17.07 27.81
C THR A 163 29.70 -15.61 27.62
N VAL A 164 30.49 -14.66 28.11
CA VAL A 164 30.22 -13.21 27.95
C VAL A 164 30.23 -12.81 26.48
N HIS A 165 31.19 -13.32 25.69
CA HIS A 165 31.23 -13.02 24.26
C HIS A 165 30.04 -13.63 23.51
N GLN A 166 29.64 -14.86 23.87
CA GLN A 166 28.48 -15.49 23.26
C GLN A 166 27.20 -14.70 23.57
N ALA A 167 27.01 -14.29 24.83
CA ALA A 167 25.88 -13.45 25.21
C ALA A 167 25.90 -12.09 24.49
N HIS A 168 27.09 -11.51 24.27
CA HIS A 168 27.25 -10.27 23.52
C HIS A 168 26.89 -10.45 22.03
N ASP A 169 27.34 -11.54 21.40
CA ASP A 169 27.01 -11.86 20.01
C ASP A 169 25.50 -12.12 19.83
N GLU A 170 24.88 -12.85 20.76
CA GLU A 170 23.42 -13.10 20.78
C GLU A 170 22.63 -11.79 20.96
N LEU A 171 23.06 -10.91 21.86
CA LEU A 171 22.44 -9.61 22.09
C LEU A 171 22.55 -8.71 20.86
N ASN A 172 23.70 -8.69 20.18
CA ASN A 172 23.88 -7.91 18.96
C ASN A 172 23.00 -8.44 17.83
N ALA A 173 22.92 -9.76 17.65
CA ALA A 173 22.02 -10.36 16.66
C ALA A 173 20.54 -10.04 16.94
N ALA A 174 20.11 -10.10 18.20
CA ALA A 174 18.75 -9.72 18.59
C ALA A 174 18.48 -8.22 18.37
N ARG A 175 19.45 -7.36 18.65
CA ARG A 175 19.36 -5.92 18.39
C ARG A 175 19.23 -5.61 16.90
N ASP A 176 20.04 -6.25 16.07
CA ASP A 176 19.99 -6.06 14.61
C ASP A 176 18.63 -6.49 14.04
N GLU A 177 18.10 -7.63 14.51
CA GLU A 177 16.76 -8.10 14.13
C GLU A 177 15.66 -7.12 14.58
N LEU A 178 15.72 -6.63 15.82
CA LEU A 178 14.74 -5.66 16.33
C LEU A 178 14.78 -4.34 15.54
N THR A 179 15.98 -3.90 15.16
CA THR A 179 16.17 -2.68 14.36
C THR A 179 15.50 -2.84 12.99
N ARG A 180 15.71 -3.99 12.34
CA ARG A 180 15.07 -4.33 11.07
C ARG A 180 13.54 -4.40 11.17
N GLN A 181 13.01 -5.00 12.23
CA GLN A 181 11.56 -5.04 12.47
C GLN A 181 10.98 -3.64 12.69
N ASN A 182 11.68 -2.78 13.43
CA ASN A 182 11.25 -1.41 13.65
C ASN A 182 11.25 -0.57 12.36
N GLU A 183 12.25 -0.73 11.50
CA GLU A 183 12.29 -0.09 10.17
C GLU A 183 11.12 -0.54 9.29
N ASN A 184 10.80 -1.84 9.28
CA ASN A 184 9.65 -2.39 8.56
C ASN A 184 8.32 -1.81 9.10
N LEU A 185 8.13 -1.82 10.42
CA LEU A 185 6.94 -1.26 11.07
C LEU A 185 6.80 0.24 10.79
N THR A 186 7.88 0.99 10.86
CA THR A 186 7.89 2.43 10.57
C THR A 186 7.49 2.70 9.12
N SER A 187 7.98 1.87 8.19
CA SER A 187 7.62 1.96 6.76
C SER A 187 6.14 1.65 6.52
N ALA A 188 5.62 0.57 7.12
CA ALA A 188 4.21 0.19 7.04
C ALA A 188 3.30 1.26 7.68
N HIS A 189 3.69 1.81 8.83
CA HIS A 189 2.95 2.88 9.50
C HIS A 189 2.91 4.15 8.65
N ARG A 190 4.02 4.52 7.99
CA ARG A 190 4.06 5.67 7.07
C ARG A 190 3.13 5.45 5.88
N GLN A 191 3.13 4.26 5.27
CA GLN A 191 2.21 3.91 4.19
C GLN A 191 0.75 4.03 4.64
N LEU A 192 0.41 3.45 5.80
CA LEU A 192 -0.95 3.51 6.34
C LEU A 192 -1.39 4.93 6.65
N LYS A 193 -0.49 5.77 7.17
CA LYS A 193 -0.77 7.17 7.46
C LYS A 193 -1.08 7.96 6.19
N VAL A 194 -0.28 7.79 5.13
CA VAL A 194 -0.57 8.42 3.82
C VAL A 194 -1.93 7.97 3.30
N ILE A 195 -2.25 6.68 3.36
CA ILE A 195 -3.55 6.17 2.95
C ILE A 195 -4.67 6.81 3.77
N HIS A 196 -4.55 6.81 5.10
CA HIS A 196 -5.58 7.36 5.99
C HIS A 196 -5.82 8.86 5.73
N ASP A 197 -4.75 9.66 5.66
CA ASP A 197 -4.84 11.09 5.39
C ASP A 197 -5.51 11.36 4.03
N LEU A 198 -5.17 10.56 3.01
CA LEU A 198 -5.81 10.63 1.70
C LEU A 198 -7.28 10.24 1.75
N THR A 199 -7.64 9.14 2.42
CA THR A 199 -9.03 8.71 2.57
C THR A 199 -9.88 9.79 3.25
N VAL A 200 -9.37 10.39 4.33
CA VAL A 200 -10.08 11.47 5.05
C VAL A 200 -10.27 12.69 4.13
N LEU A 201 -9.23 13.09 3.41
CA LEU A 201 -9.30 14.23 2.49
C LEU A 201 -10.28 13.99 1.33
N LEU A 202 -10.33 12.77 0.81
CA LEU A 202 -11.23 12.38 -0.28
C LEU A 202 -12.68 12.28 0.18
N GLN A 203 -12.94 11.74 1.37
CA GLN A 203 -14.30 11.61 1.93
C GLN A 203 -14.91 12.94 2.35
N ALA A 204 -14.10 13.93 2.71
CA ALA A 204 -14.59 15.26 3.11
C ALA A 204 -14.98 16.16 1.92
N ALA A 205 -14.79 15.72 0.68
CA ALA A 205 -15.11 16.52 -0.50
C ALA A 205 -16.63 16.61 -0.73
N PRO A 206 -17.19 17.82 -0.97
CA PRO A 206 -18.64 18.01 -1.08
C PRO A 206 -19.21 17.58 -2.44
N ASP A 207 -18.38 17.51 -3.47
CA ASP A 207 -18.79 17.28 -4.85
C ASP A 207 -17.74 16.48 -5.64
N LEU A 208 -18.15 15.94 -6.79
CA LEU A 208 -17.31 15.08 -7.64
C LEU A 208 -16.04 15.78 -8.15
N LEU A 209 -16.10 17.07 -8.49
CA LEU A 209 -14.96 17.84 -8.98
C LEU A 209 -13.94 18.04 -7.86
N SER A 210 -14.40 18.33 -6.64
CA SER A 210 -13.55 18.42 -5.45
C SER A 210 -12.83 17.10 -5.16
N VAL A 211 -13.49 15.95 -5.31
CA VAL A 211 -12.85 14.64 -5.16
C VAL A 211 -11.76 14.45 -6.23
N GLN A 212 -12.08 14.72 -7.51
CA GLN A 212 -11.10 14.61 -8.61
C GLN A 212 -9.85 15.45 -8.36
N GLN A 213 -10.01 16.73 -8.00
CA GLN A 213 -8.89 17.63 -7.74
C GLN A 213 -8.02 17.16 -6.58
N ARG A 214 -8.62 16.58 -5.53
CA ARG A 214 -7.89 16.03 -4.39
C ARG A 214 -7.14 14.75 -4.76
N VAL A 215 -7.73 13.85 -5.55
CA VAL A 215 -7.02 12.66 -6.09
C VAL A 215 -5.81 13.10 -6.90
N LEU A 216 -6.02 14.05 -7.81
CA LEU A 216 -4.97 14.57 -8.67
C LEU A 216 -3.84 15.24 -7.87
N GLY A 217 -4.19 16.11 -6.91
CA GLY A 217 -3.23 16.75 -6.02
C GLY A 217 -2.49 15.78 -5.09
N ALA A 218 -3.15 14.73 -4.62
CA ALA A 218 -2.53 13.66 -3.82
C ALA A 218 -1.42 12.95 -4.58
N VAL A 219 -1.66 12.66 -5.87
CA VAL A 219 -0.70 11.98 -6.72
C VAL A 219 0.45 12.92 -7.12
N THR A 220 0.16 14.16 -7.51
CA THR A 220 1.23 15.07 -7.94
C THR A 220 2.04 15.62 -6.76
N THR A 221 1.36 16.17 -5.75
CA THR A 221 2.01 16.85 -4.62
C THR A 221 2.40 15.86 -3.52
N GLY A 222 1.57 14.85 -3.27
CA GLY A 222 1.82 13.86 -2.23
C GLY A 222 2.83 12.79 -2.63
N LEU A 223 2.72 12.22 -3.84
CA LEU A 223 3.61 11.16 -4.34
C LEU A 223 4.75 11.69 -5.24
N GLY A 224 4.73 12.98 -5.59
CA GLY A 224 5.77 13.64 -6.37
C GLY A 224 5.75 13.28 -7.87
N PHE A 225 4.61 12.84 -8.41
CA PHE A 225 4.48 12.70 -9.87
C PHE A 225 4.35 14.07 -10.54
N ARG A 226 4.92 14.22 -11.73
CA ARG A 226 4.95 15.51 -12.43
C ARG A 226 3.56 15.97 -12.86
N SER A 227 2.78 15.05 -13.42
CA SER A 227 1.42 15.29 -13.86
C SER A 227 0.56 14.04 -13.64
N ALA A 228 -0.74 14.25 -13.45
CA ALA A 228 -1.73 13.19 -13.37
C ALA A 228 -3.01 13.58 -14.13
N VAL A 229 -3.67 12.60 -14.73
CA VAL A 229 -4.94 12.75 -15.43
C VAL A 229 -5.96 11.80 -14.82
N VAL A 230 -7.19 12.26 -14.62
CA VAL A 230 -8.33 11.42 -14.24
C VAL A 230 -9.40 11.54 -15.32
N ALA A 231 -9.97 10.43 -15.73
CA ALA A 231 -11.19 10.38 -16.53
C ALA A 231 -12.23 9.52 -15.79
N LEU A 232 -13.49 9.88 -15.90
CA LEU A 232 -14.59 9.21 -15.19
C LEU A 232 -15.59 8.61 -16.17
N VAL A 233 -16.23 7.53 -15.73
CA VAL A 233 -17.32 6.87 -16.43
C VAL A 233 -18.66 7.44 -15.95
N ASP A 234 -19.52 7.82 -16.88
CA ASP A 234 -20.93 8.06 -16.60
C ASP A 234 -21.68 6.72 -16.69
N PRO A 235 -22.20 6.19 -15.57
CA PRO A 235 -22.88 4.89 -15.56
C PRO A 235 -24.24 4.92 -16.27
N THR A 236 -24.81 6.10 -16.55
CA THR A 236 -26.10 6.21 -17.24
C THR A 236 -25.97 6.17 -18.75
N LEU A 237 -24.89 6.74 -19.29
CA LEU A 237 -24.61 6.78 -20.73
C LEU A 237 -23.64 5.68 -21.16
N GLU A 238 -23.00 4.99 -20.22
CA GLU A 238 -21.91 4.03 -20.48
C GLU A 238 -20.78 4.66 -21.32
N GLU A 239 -20.43 5.90 -20.99
CA GLU A 239 -19.38 6.67 -21.67
C GLU A 239 -18.31 7.10 -20.68
N MET A 240 -17.05 7.13 -21.11
CA MET A 240 -15.94 7.72 -20.34
C MET A 240 -15.65 9.13 -20.85
N GLY A 241 -15.58 10.08 -19.93
CA GLY A 241 -15.29 11.48 -20.20
C GLY A 241 -14.78 12.21 -18.95
N ASN A 242 -15.13 13.49 -18.84
CA ASN A 242 -14.75 14.34 -17.69
C ASN A 242 -13.25 14.27 -17.37
N TRP A 243 -12.45 14.41 -18.44
CA TRP A 243 -10.99 14.39 -18.38
C TRP A 243 -10.46 15.61 -17.63
N SER A 244 -9.74 15.36 -16.54
CA SER A 244 -9.17 16.39 -15.66
C SER A 244 -7.67 16.15 -15.52
N LEU A 245 -6.87 17.19 -15.76
CA LEU A 245 -5.41 17.18 -15.66
C LEU A 245 -4.94 18.04 -14.48
N HIS A 246 -3.92 17.57 -13.76
CA HIS A 246 -3.18 18.38 -12.79
C HIS A 246 -1.67 18.17 -12.94
N PRO A 247 -0.84 19.23 -12.90
CA PRO A 247 -1.23 20.64 -12.88
C PRO A 247 -1.91 21.06 -14.21
N ALA A 248 -2.82 22.03 -14.14
CA ALA A 248 -3.57 22.46 -15.32
C ALA A 248 -2.63 22.99 -16.41
N ASN A 249 -2.86 22.57 -17.66
CA ASN A 249 -2.05 22.94 -18.82
C ASN A 249 -2.96 23.31 -19.99
N SER A 250 -2.74 24.47 -20.60
CA SER A 250 -3.52 24.97 -21.75
C SER A 250 -3.40 24.10 -23.00
N SER A 251 -2.37 23.26 -23.09
CA SER A 251 -2.22 22.29 -24.19
C SER A 251 -3.10 21.04 -24.05
N PHE A 252 -3.76 20.83 -22.90
CA PHE A 252 -4.61 19.68 -22.68
C PHE A 252 -5.91 19.80 -23.49
N PRO A 253 -6.20 18.86 -24.40
CA PRO A 253 -7.34 18.99 -25.31
C PRO A 253 -8.66 18.72 -24.59
N ALA A 254 -9.67 19.54 -24.88
CA ALA A 254 -11.05 19.24 -24.50
C ALA A 254 -11.56 18.05 -25.32
N ALA A 255 -11.67 16.88 -24.69
CA ALA A 255 -12.16 15.66 -25.34
C ALA A 255 -13.65 15.44 -25.01
N LYS A 256 -14.45 15.12 -26.04
CA LYS A 256 -15.82 14.66 -25.84
C LYS A 256 -15.82 13.28 -25.17
N PRO A 257 -16.87 12.94 -24.39
CA PRO A 257 -17.06 11.59 -23.89
C PRO A 257 -17.07 10.57 -25.03
N LEU A 258 -16.56 9.37 -24.77
CA LEU A 258 -16.53 8.25 -25.71
C LEU A 258 -17.21 7.02 -25.09
N PRO A 259 -17.92 6.20 -25.87
CA PRO A 259 -18.52 4.96 -25.40
C PRO A 259 -17.51 4.03 -24.73
N LEU A 260 -17.95 3.31 -23.69
CA LEU A 260 -17.11 2.41 -22.92
C LEU A 260 -16.90 1.07 -23.65
N HIS A 261 -16.12 1.10 -24.72
CA HIS A 261 -15.79 -0.06 -25.55
C HIS A 261 -14.28 -0.23 -25.68
N ALA A 262 -13.80 -1.49 -25.75
CA ALA A 262 -12.38 -1.79 -25.88
C ALA A 262 -11.76 -1.23 -27.18
N GLU A 263 -12.57 -1.06 -28.24
CA GLU A 263 -12.16 -0.48 -29.52
C GLU A 263 -11.75 0.99 -29.43
N ASN A 264 -12.17 1.69 -28.35
CA ASN A 264 -11.83 3.09 -28.14
C ASN A 264 -10.42 3.33 -27.58
N GLY A 265 -9.60 2.28 -27.44
CA GLY A 265 -8.16 2.37 -27.16
C GLY A 265 -7.69 1.57 -25.95
N GLU A 266 -6.37 1.47 -25.77
CA GLU A 266 -5.75 0.68 -24.70
C GLU A 266 -6.13 1.16 -23.29
N ILE A 267 -6.45 2.46 -23.11
CA ILE A 267 -6.92 3.00 -21.82
C ILE A 267 -8.29 2.43 -21.45
N PHE A 268 -9.19 2.32 -22.43
CA PHE A 268 -10.53 1.75 -22.24
C PHE A 268 -10.44 0.25 -21.95
N LYS A 269 -9.56 -0.44 -22.68
CA LYS A 269 -9.27 -1.86 -22.46
C LYS A 269 -8.69 -2.12 -21.06
N ALA A 270 -7.74 -1.31 -20.60
CA ALA A 270 -7.17 -1.42 -19.25
C ALA A 270 -8.23 -1.29 -18.15
N LEU A 271 -9.20 -0.39 -18.32
CA LEU A 271 -10.33 -0.26 -17.41
C LEU A 271 -11.25 -1.49 -17.41
N LEU A 272 -11.62 -1.98 -18.59
CA LEU A 272 -12.48 -3.14 -18.75
C LEU A 272 -11.84 -4.42 -18.22
N GLU A 273 -10.53 -4.59 -18.44
CA GLU A 273 -9.74 -5.73 -17.92
C GLU A 273 -9.35 -5.58 -16.44
N ARG A 274 -9.52 -4.38 -15.86
CA ARG A 274 -9.16 -4.03 -14.47
C ARG A 274 -7.69 -4.31 -14.16
N LYS A 275 -6.81 -4.08 -15.13
CA LYS A 275 -5.36 -4.24 -14.99
C LYS A 275 -4.63 -2.95 -15.29
N PRO A 276 -3.61 -2.57 -14.48
CA PRO A 276 -2.76 -1.45 -14.81
C PRO A 276 -2.07 -1.64 -16.16
N TYR A 277 -1.95 -0.55 -16.92
CA TYR A 277 -1.35 -0.56 -18.25
C TYR A 277 -0.25 0.50 -18.33
N HIS A 278 0.90 0.11 -18.87
CA HIS A 278 2.06 0.98 -19.08
C HIS A 278 2.12 1.37 -20.55
N THR A 279 2.02 2.67 -20.83
CA THR A 279 2.07 3.19 -22.22
C THR A 279 3.52 3.26 -22.74
N GLY A 280 3.66 3.21 -24.06
CA GLY A 280 4.95 3.39 -24.74
C GLY A 280 5.30 2.33 -25.78
N ALA A 281 4.34 1.51 -26.21
CA ALA A 281 4.52 0.60 -27.34
C ALA A 281 4.40 1.35 -28.69
N GLU A 282 5.21 0.98 -29.67
CA GLU A 282 5.14 1.59 -31.00
C GLU A 282 3.81 1.28 -31.70
N GLY A 283 3.14 2.31 -32.21
CA GLY A 283 1.87 2.17 -32.95
C GLY A 283 0.60 2.05 -32.09
N GLU A 284 0.70 2.11 -30.77
CA GLU A 284 -0.48 1.98 -29.88
C GLU A 284 -1.50 3.11 -30.08
N ILE A 285 -2.79 2.81 -29.94
CA ILE A 285 -3.87 3.82 -29.89
C ILE A 285 -4.35 3.86 -28.44
N LEU A 286 -4.02 4.94 -27.73
CA LEU A 286 -4.37 5.09 -26.32
C LEU A 286 -5.85 5.44 -26.17
N VAL A 287 -6.35 6.34 -27.04
CA VAL A 287 -7.76 6.75 -27.13
C VAL A 287 -8.13 6.97 -28.60
N SER A 288 -9.36 6.65 -29.02
CA SER A 288 -9.85 6.88 -30.39
C SER A 288 -10.02 8.38 -30.74
N HIS A 289 -10.02 9.28 -29.75
CA HIS A 289 -10.05 10.72 -29.95
C HIS A 289 -8.69 11.27 -30.44
N PRO A 290 -8.57 11.83 -31.66
CA PRO A 290 -7.28 12.17 -32.28
C PRO A 290 -6.41 13.14 -31.48
N SER A 291 -6.96 14.27 -31.03
CA SER A 291 -6.21 15.30 -30.31
C SER A 291 -5.70 14.81 -28.95
N LEU A 292 -6.56 14.10 -28.21
CA LEU A 292 -6.21 13.50 -26.91
C LEU A 292 -5.16 12.40 -27.07
N ASN A 293 -5.31 11.54 -28.07
CA ASN A 293 -4.32 10.49 -28.36
C ASN A 293 -2.95 11.07 -28.70
N SER A 294 -2.90 12.11 -29.54
CA SER A 294 -1.64 12.79 -29.88
C SER A 294 -1.00 13.44 -28.65
N TRP A 295 -1.80 14.05 -27.78
CA TRP A 295 -1.30 14.67 -26.55
C TRP A 295 -0.75 13.61 -25.58
N LEU A 296 -1.51 12.53 -25.34
CA LEU A 296 -1.11 11.44 -24.44
C LEU A 296 0.19 10.76 -24.90
N LYS A 297 0.43 10.63 -26.20
CA LYS A 297 1.68 10.07 -26.76
C LYS A 297 2.93 10.93 -26.52
N THR A 298 2.78 12.18 -26.07
CA THR A 298 3.92 13.08 -25.79
C THR A 298 4.78 12.55 -24.64
N CYS A 299 4.16 11.94 -23.64
CA CYS A 299 4.81 11.40 -22.45
C CYS A 299 4.45 9.92 -22.25
N ARG A 300 5.15 9.25 -21.32
CA ARG A 300 4.74 7.94 -20.85
C ARG A 300 3.85 8.10 -19.63
N TRP A 301 2.81 7.29 -19.61
CA TRP A 301 1.80 7.18 -18.58
C TRP A 301 1.72 5.77 -18.04
N ILE A 302 1.44 5.65 -16.75
CA ILE A 302 0.89 4.44 -16.15
C ILE A 302 -0.58 4.69 -15.91
N VAL A 303 -1.41 3.81 -16.46
CA VAL A 303 -2.86 3.83 -16.37
C VAL A 303 -3.29 2.90 -15.25
N TYR A 304 -3.90 3.45 -14.21
CA TYR A 304 -4.53 2.72 -13.13
C TYR A 304 -6.04 2.70 -13.33
N PRO A 305 -6.65 1.52 -13.53
CA PRO A 305 -8.09 1.41 -13.66
C PRO A 305 -8.77 1.68 -12.32
N LEU A 306 -9.75 2.57 -12.32
CA LEU A 306 -10.58 2.84 -11.16
C LEU A 306 -11.85 2.00 -11.28
N SER A 307 -11.92 0.92 -10.52
CA SER A 307 -13.09 0.04 -10.48
C SER A 307 -13.60 -0.13 -9.06
N LEU A 308 -14.92 -0.03 -8.88
CA LEU A 308 -15.59 -0.26 -7.60
C LEU A 308 -16.47 -1.52 -7.71
N ARG A 309 -16.00 -2.61 -7.09
CA ARG A 309 -16.59 -3.96 -7.25
C ARG A 309 -16.59 -4.33 -8.74
N GLU A 310 -17.78 -4.54 -9.32
CA GLU A 310 -17.95 -4.87 -10.74
C GLU A 310 -18.11 -3.64 -11.66
N HIS A 311 -18.18 -2.43 -11.10
CA HIS A 311 -18.46 -1.22 -11.87
C HIS A 311 -17.18 -0.48 -12.26
N ALA A 312 -17.07 -0.12 -13.54
CA ALA A 312 -16.04 0.77 -14.03
C ALA A 312 -16.34 2.21 -13.59
N VAL A 313 -15.41 2.83 -12.85
CA VAL A 313 -15.55 4.19 -12.32
C VAL A 313 -14.80 5.20 -13.19
N GLY A 314 -13.64 4.80 -13.73
CA GLY A 314 -12.77 5.71 -14.47
C GLY A 314 -11.34 5.20 -14.58
N VAL A 315 -10.43 6.09 -14.95
CA VAL A 315 -8.99 5.81 -14.98
C VAL A 315 -8.24 6.94 -14.31
N LEU A 316 -7.16 6.59 -13.60
CA LEU A 316 -6.16 7.52 -13.09
C LEU A 316 -4.86 7.25 -13.86
N MET A 317 -4.28 8.27 -14.47
CA MET A 317 -3.04 8.19 -15.21
C MET A 317 -1.98 9.05 -14.55
N VAL A 318 -0.76 8.54 -14.44
CA VAL A 318 0.37 9.28 -13.86
C VAL A 318 1.51 9.37 -14.85
N GLU A 319 2.11 10.55 -15.01
CA GLU A 319 3.24 10.77 -15.90
C GLU A 319 4.52 10.14 -15.31
N VAL A 320 5.25 9.40 -16.14
CA VAL A 320 6.53 8.79 -15.77
C VAL A 320 7.60 9.20 -16.78
N ASP A 321 8.79 9.55 -16.28
CA ASP A 321 9.92 9.93 -17.13
C ASP A 321 10.42 8.72 -17.94
N LYS A 322 10.77 8.93 -19.21
CA LYS A 322 11.29 7.89 -20.11
C LYS A 322 12.59 7.26 -19.60
N ARG A 323 13.34 7.97 -18.74
CA ARG A 323 14.64 7.53 -18.20
C ARG A 323 14.56 6.96 -16.77
N GLU A 324 13.48 7.22 -16.05
CA GLU A 324 13.32 6.79 -14.65
C GLU A 324 12.60 5.43 -14.61
N LYS A 325 13.23 4.41 -14.02
CA LYS A 325 12.53 3.17 -13.71
C LYS A 325 11.76 3.36 -12.40
N LEU A 326 10.45 3.20 -12.46
CA LEU A 326 9.62 3.29 -11.26
C LEU A 326 10.01 2.18 -10.28
N THR A 327 10.25 2.53 -9.02
CA THR A 327 10.54 1.53 -7.99
C THR A 327 9.25 0.76 -7.65
N PRO A 328 9.33 -0.56 -7.32
CA PRO A 328 8.16 -1.35 -6.97
C PRO A 328 7.32 -0.72 -5.84
N GLN A 329 8.00 -0.09 -4.87
CA GLN A 329 7.36 0.59 -3.76
C GLN A 329 6.56 1.84 -4.19
N ARG A 330 7.03 2.61 -5.18
CA ARG A 330 6.27 3.76 -5.70
C ARG A 330 5.06 3.30 -6.51
N GLU A 331 5.20 2.22 -7.28
CA GLU A 331 4.09 1.63 -8.03
C GLU A 331 3.00 1.09 -7.09
N GLU A 332 3.40 0.41 -6.01
CA GLU A 332 2.48 -0.09 -4.99
C GLU A 332 1.71 1.05 -4.33
N VAL A 333 2.39 2.12 -3.91
CA VAL A 333 1.73 3.28 -3.29
C VAL A 333 0.80 3.99 -4.29
N ALA A 334 1.20 4.14 -5.55
CA ALA A 334 0.33 4.73 -6.58
C ALA A 334 -0.93 3.89 -6.83
N ASN A 335 -0.80 2.56 -6.87
CA ASN A 335 -1.93 1.64 -7.01
C ASN A 335 -2.86 1.70 -5.78
N LEU A 336 -2.32 1.84 -4.57
CA LEU A 336 -3.12 2.04 -3.36
C LEU A 336 -3.92 3.34 -3.41
N VAL A 337 -3.31 4.44 -3.87
CA VAL A 337 -4.02 5.72 -4.06
C VAL A 337 -5.09 5.60 -5.14
N ALA A 338 -4.81 4.89 -6.24
CA ALA A 338 -5.81 4.61 -7.27
C ALA A 338 -7.01 3.83 -6.71
N ASN A 339 -6.78 2.81 -5.88
CA ASN A 339 -7.86 2.05 -5.25
C ASN A 339 -8.71 2.91 -4.29
N GLN A 340 -8.08 3.80 -3.51
CA GLN A 340 -8.82 4.74 -2.66
C GLN A 340 -9.61 5.77 -3.48
N ALA A 341 -9.02 6.27 -4.56
CA ALA A 341 -9.69 7.15 -5.51
C ALA A 341 -10.90 6.46 -6.16
N ALA A 342 -10.76 5.20 -6.57
CA ALA A 342 -11.84 4.40 -7.13
C ALA A 342 -13.00 4.23 -6.13
N LEU A 343 -12.68 4.03 -4.85
CA LEU A 343 -13.69 3.99 -3.79
C LEU A 343 -14.40 5.34 -3.65
N ALA A 344 -13.66 6.44 -3.47
CA ALA A 344 -14.25 7.76 -3.20
C ALA A 344 -15.02 8.34 -4.40
N LEU A 345 -14.48 8.21 -5.61
CA LEU A 345 -15.14 8.63 -6.85
C LEU A 345 -16.33 7.72 -7.15
N GLY A 346 -16.14 6.40 -7.02
CA GLY A 346 -17.17 5.41 -7.33
C GLY A 346 -18.37 5.51 -6.40
N THR A 347 -18.16 5.69 -5.09
CA THR A 347 -19.28 5.89 -4.14
C THR A 347 -20.04 7.18 -4.44
N THR A 348 -19.32 8.26 -4.74
CA THR A 348 -19.93 9.56 -5.09
C THR A 348 -20.76 9.44 -6.37
N ILE A 349 -20.20 8.87 -7.45
CA ILE A 349 -20.91 8.68 -8.73
C ILE A 349 -22.16 7.82 -8.54
N LEU A 350 -22.04 6.68 -7.84
CA LEU A 350 -23.19 5.80 -7.59
C LEU A 350 -24.25 6.45 -6.69
N CYS A 351 -23.84 7.26 -5.72
CA CYS A 351 -24.77 8.00 -4.86
C CYS A 351 -25.56 9.03 -5.68
N ILE A 352 -24.87 9.79 -6.53
CA ILE A 352 -25.49 10.78 -7.43
C ILE A 352 -26.48 10.08 -8.39
N ASP A 353 -26.09 8.97 -9.01
CA ASP A 353 -26.98 8.19 -9.89
C ASP A 353 -28.23 7.69 -9.15
N ARG A 354 -28.05 7.10 -7.96
CA ARG A 354 -29.18 6.61 -7.14
C ARG A 354 -30.10 7.73 -6.69
N ALA A 355 -29.55 8.87 -6.24
CA ALA A 355 -30.34 10.02 -5.84
C ALA A 355 -31.15 10.56 -7.03
N ARG A 356 -30.56 10.60 -8.22
CA ARG A 356 -31.25 11.01 -9.46
C ARG A 356 -32.38 10.05 -9.81
N ARG A 357 -32.15 8.73 -9.78
CA ARG A 357 -33.18 7.72 -10.05
C ARG A 357 -34.32 7.79 -9.03
N LEU A 358 -33.99 7.93 -7.75
CA LEU A 358 -34.98 8.06 -6.68
C LEU A 358 -35.80 9.33 -6.86
N ALA A 359 -35.18 10.47 -7.18
CA ALA A 359 -35.88 11.72 -7.44
C ALA A 359 -36.89 11.57 -8.60
N VAL A 360 -36.51 10.90 -9.68
CA VAL A 360 -37.39 10.61 -10.81
C VAL A 360 -38.56 9.71 -10.40
N GLU A 361 -38.31 8.65 -9.63
CA GLU A 361 -39.37 7.76 -9.13
C GLU A 361 -40.30 8.45 -8.12
N THR A 362 -39.77 9.29 -7.23
CA THR A 362 -40.59 10.06 -6.29
C THR A 362 -41.50 11.03 -7.02
N GLU A 363 -41.00 11.68 -8.08
CA GLU A 363 -41.79 12.60 -8.88
C GLU A 363 -42.87 11.84 -9.67
N ARG A 364 -42.53 10.69 -10.25
CA ARG A 364 -43.49 9.81 -10.93
C ARG A 364 -44.62 9.37 -9.99
N ASN A 365 -44.30 8.96 -8.76
CA ASN A 365 -45.29 8.56 -7.75
C ASN A 365 -46.12 9.74 -7.22
N ARG A 366 -45.54 10.94 -7.15
CA ARG A 366 -46.26 12.17 -6.80
C ARG A 366 -47.30 12.47 -7.88
N ILE A 367 -46.88 12.47 -9.15
CA ILE A 367 -47.77 12.68 -10.31
C ILE A 367 -48.89 11.63 -10.34
N ALA A 368 -48.57 10.34 -10.14
CA ALA A 368 -49.59 9.28 -10.14
C ALA A 368 -50.67 9.47 -9.06
N ARG A 369 -50.30 9.97 -7.87
CA ARG A 369 -51.25 10.31 -6.79
C ARG A 369 -52.09 11.54 -7.14
N ASP A 370 -51.47 12.61 -7.61
CA ASP A 370 -52.20 13.82 -8.03
C ASP A 370 -53.27 13.48 -9.09
N ILE A 371 -52.93 12.59 -10.03
CA ILE A 371 -53.87 12.06 -11.04
C ILE A 371 -54.97 11.26 -10.39
N HIS A 372 -54.62 10.27 -9.55
CA HIS A 372 -55.63 9.43 -8.91
C HIS A 372 -56.65 10.29 -8.16
N ASP A 373 -56.21 11.30 -7.42
CA ASP A 373 -57.08 12.13 -6.59
C ASP A 373 -57.98 13.05 -7.42
N THR A 374 -57.45 13.74 -8.44
CA THR A 374 -58.27 14.61 -9.32
C THR A 374 -59.25 13.81 -10.19
N VAL A 375 -58.81 12.67 -10.72
CA VAL A 375 -59.63 11.83 -11.61
C VAL A 375 -60.71 11.11 -10.81
N ALA A 376 -60.38 10.55 -9.64
CA ALA A 376 -61.35 9.89 -8.78
C ALA A 376 -62.42 10.89 -8.27
N GLN A 377 -62.03 12.10 -7.88
CA GLN A 377 -62.97 13.15 -7.48
C GLN A 377 -63.91 13.55 -8.63
N SER A 378 -63.36 13.70 -9.83
CA SER A 378 -64.17 14.07 -11.00
C SER A 378 -65.14 12.95 -11.41
N LEU A 379 -64.68 11.70 -11.41
CA LEU A 379 -65.53 10.52 -11.66
C LEU A 379 -66.63 10.37 -10.59
N PHE A 380 -66.32 10.64 -9.33
CA PHE A 380 -67.30 10.64 -8.24
C PHE A 380 -68.38 11.71 -8.45
N GLY A 381 -67.99 12.94 -8.83
CA GLY A 381 -68.94 14.01 -9.14
C GLY A 381 -69.87 13.65 -10.31
N ILE A 382 -69.32 13.05 -11.36
CA ILE A 382 -70.09 12.57 -12.53
C ILE A 382 -71.10 11.49 -12.12
N ALA A 383 -70.68 10.51 -11.30
CA ALA A 383 -71.57 9.45 -10.82
C ALA A 383 -72.69 10.00 -9.93
N TYR A 384 -72.37 10.92 -9.01
CA TYR A 384 -73.34 11.52 -8.10
C TYR A 384 -74.41 12.35 -8.83
N SER A 385 -74.01 13.19 -9.79
CA SER A 385 -74.96 13.96 -10.59
C SER A 385 -75.83 13.06 -11.49
N LEU A 386 -75.35 11.87 -11.87
CA LEU A 386 -76.10 10.90 -12.68
C LEU A 386 -77.21 10.27 -11.85
N ASP A 387 -76.90 9.89 -10.60
CA ASP A 387 -77.88 9.38 -9.64
C ASP A 387 -78.97 10.44 -9.33
N ALA A 388 -78.59 11.72 -9.20
CA ALA A 388 -79.55 12.82 -9.02
C ALA A 388 -80.51 12.95 -10.21
N CYS A 389 -79.98 12.89 -11.45
CA CYS A 389 -80.80 12.92 -12.67
C CYS A 389 -81.80 11.75 -12.74
N ILE A 390 -81.37 10.54 -12.35
CA ILE A 390 -82.22 9.33 -12.35
C ILE A 390 -83.39 9.48 -11.38
N ASN A 391 -83.16 10.08 -10.20
CA ASN A 391 -84.19 10.27 -9.17
C ASN A 391 -85.20 11.39 -9.48
N MET A 392 -84.90 12.29 -10.42
CA MET A 392 -85.76 13.44 -10.80
C MET A 392 -86.70 13.15 -11.99
N LEU A 393 -86.61 11.97 -12.62
CA LEU A 393 -87.52 11.54 -13.69
C LEU A 393 -88.81 10.92 -13.10
N PRO A 394 -90.02 11.23 -13.62
CA PRO A 394 -90.33 11.86 -14.91
C PRO A 394 -90.88 13.31 -14.84
N GLU A 395 -91.07 13.90 -13.66
CA GLU A 395 -91.81 15.17 -13.50
C GLU A 395 -91.02 16.45 -13.84
N GLN A 396 -89.68 16.39 -13.96
CA GLN A 396 -88.80 17.58 -14.12
C GLN A 396 -87.83 17.46 -15.32
N ALA A 397 -88.33 17.09 -16.49
CA ALA A 397 -87.52 16.79 -17.68
C ALA A 397 -86.57 17.94 -18.13
N ASP A 398 -86.98 19.21 -17.99
CA ASP A 398 -86.15 20.36 -18.36
C ASP A 398 -85.00 20.64 -17.36
N GLU A 399 -85.19 20.36 -16.07
CA GLU A 399 -84.11 20.45 -15.08
C GLU A 399 -83.13 19.29 -15.22
N VAL A 400 -83.63 18.06 -15.43
CA VAL A 400 -82.80 16.89 -15.74
C VAL A 400 -81.93 17.12 -16.99
N LYS A 401 -82.46 17.80 -18.02
CA LYS A 401 -81.68 18.14 -19.22
C LYS A 401 -80.54 19.12 -18.92
N LYS A 402 -80.73 20.10 -18.03
CA LYS A 402 -79.66 21.01 -17.60
C LYS A 402 -78.59 20.28 -16.81
N GLU A 403 -79.01 19.46 -15.84
CA GLU A 403 -78.11 18.68 -15.00
C GLU A 403 -77.23 17.73 -15.84
N LEU A 404 -77.82 17.04 -16.84
CA LEU A 404 -77.09 16.20 -17.80
C LEU A 404 -76.08 16.97 -18.67
N ILE A 405 -76.35 18.24 -19.00
CA ILE A 405 -75.42 19.10 -19.75
C ILE A 405 -74.21 19.48 -18.88
N GLU A 406 -74.43 19.84 -17.61
CA GLU A 406 -73.35 20.12 -16.65
C GLU A 406 -72.51 18.87 -16.37
N LEU A 407 -73.17 17.72 -16.26
CA LEU A 407 -72.54 16.41 -16.07
C LEU A 407 -71.65 16.02 -17.25
N ARG A 408 -72.12 16.26 -18.47
CA ARG A 408 -71.30 16.11 -19.68
C ARG A 408 -70.09 17.04 -19.65
N ALA A 409 -70.24 18.28 -19.17
CA ALA A 409 -69.12 19.21 -19.05
C ALA A 409 -68.08 18.74 -18.01
N LEU A 410 -68.53 18.21 -16.87
CA LEU A 410 -67.66 17.58 -15.85
C LEU A 410 -66.92 16.36 -16.41
N ALA A 411 -67.61 15.48 -17.14
CA ALA A 411 -67.01 14.30 -17.77
C ALA A 411 -65.96 14.64 -18.82
N VAL A 412 -66.22 15.65 -19.65
CA VAL A 412 -65.24 16.15 -20.63
C VAL A 412 -64.06 16.81 -19.93
N GLY A 413 -64.29 17.58 -18.87
CA GLY A 413 -63.23 18.17 -18.05
C GLY A 413 -62.33 17.14 -17.40
N ALA A 414 -62.91 16.11 -16.77
CA ALA A 414 -62.21 14.99 -16.17
C ALA A 414 -61.36 14.23 -17.19
N HIS A 415 -61.95 13.94 -18.36
CA HIS A 415 -61.26 13.28 -19.47
C HIS A 415 -60.06 14.09 -19.97
N ASP A 416 -60.21 15.40 -20.14
CA ASP A 416 -59.11 16.27 -20.57
C ASP A 416 -58.01 16.41 -19.52
N GLU A 417 -58.35 16.32 -18.23
CA GLU A 417 -57.40 16.35 -17.11
C GLU A 417 -56.62 15.02 -16.98
N VAL A 418 -57.30 13.88 -17.09
CA VAL A 418 -56.65 12.55 -17.25
C VAL A 418 -55.70 12.59 -18.44
N ARG A 419 -56.18 13.05 -19.59
CA ARG A 419 -55.40 13.11 -20.83
C ARG A 419 -54.17 13.97 -20.63
N ARG A 420 -54.31 15.21 -20.13
CA ARG A 420 -53.19 16.13 -19.87
C ARG A 420 -52.17 15.50 -18.93
N SER A 421 -52.62 14.82 -17.89
CA SER A 421 -51.72 14.18 -16.91
C SER A 421 -51.03 12.92 -17.43
N ILE A 422 -51.68 12.13 -18.31
CA ILE A 422 -51.04 11.04 -19.05
C ILE A 422 -49.98 11.57 -20.02
N PHE A 423 -50.24 12.71 -20.67
CA PHE A 423 -49.24 13.40 -21.50
C PHE A 423 -48.06 13.93 -20.68
N ASP A 424 -48.29 14.37 -19.44
CA ASP A 424 -47.23 14.74 -18.50
C ASP A 424 -46.38 13.55 -18.01
N LEU A 425 -46.97 12.35 -17.99
CA LEU A 425 -46.34 11.08 -17.60
C LEU A 425 -45.54 10.40 -18.72
N TRP A 426 -45.74 10.77 -19.99
CA TRP A 426 -45.09 10.10 -21.10
C TRP A 426 -43.60 10.50 -21.20
N PRO A 427 -42.65 9.55 -21.05
CA PRO A 427 -41.22 9.80 -21.20
C PRO A 427 -40.80 9.83 -22.68
N SER A 428 -41.62 10.41 -23.54
CA SER A 428 -41.32 10.52 -24.96
C SER A 428 -40.44 11.72 -25.17
N ALA A 429 -39.22 11.49 -25.64
CA ALA A 429 -38.47 12.53 -26.31
C ALA A 429 -39.41 13.24 -27.28
N LEU A 430 -39.67 14.55 -27.08
CA LEU A 430 -40.13 15.38 -28.17
C LEU A 430 -39.10 15.19 -29.28
N THR A 431 -39.44 14.36 -30.26
CA THR A 431 -38.58 14.08 -31.39
C THR A 431 -38.30 15.39 -32.11
N MET A 432 -37.20 15.41 -32.86
CA MET A 432 -36.67 16.58 -33.56
C MET A 432 -37.75 17.31 -34.39
N GLU A 433 -38.80 16.61 -34.83
CA GLU A 433 -39.81 17.09 -35.77
C GLU A 433 -41.12 17.61 -35.14
N THR A 434 -41.36 17.46 -33.83
CA THR A 434 -42.74 17.64 -33.30
C THR A 434 -42.96 18.81 -32.33
N PHE A 435 -41.91 19.49 -31.82
CA PHE A 435 -42.09 20.57 -30.81
C PHE A 435 -43.01 21.70 -31.25
N GLN A 436 -42.79 22.24 -32.44
CA GLN A 436 -43.59 23.35 -32.97
C GLN A 436 -45.02 22.90 -33.28
N ALA A 437 -45.16 21.72 -33.89
CA ALA A 437 -46.45 21.12 -34.21
C ALA A 437 -47.28 20.85 -32.94
N ASP A 438 -46.66 20.29 -31.90
CA ASP A 438 -47.30 19.96 -30.63
C ASP A 438 -47.72 21.21 -29.86
N LEU A 439 -46.94 22.30 -29.93
CA LEU A 439 -47.29 23.57 -29.29
C LEU A 439 -48.45 24.27 -30.03
N VAL A 440 -48.43 24.26 -31.37
CA VAL A 440 -49.55 24.76 -32.19
C VAL A 440 -50.82 23.95 -31.93
N ASN A 441 -50.72 22.63 -31.87
CA ASN A 441 -51.84 21.75 -31.54
C ASN A 441 -52.39 22.04 -30.14
N TYR A 442 -51.53 22.20 -29.13
CA TYR A 442 -51.93 22.55 -27.77
C TYR A 442 -52.68 23.89 -27.72
N ILE A 443 -52.19 24.92 -28.41
CA ILE A 443 -52.79 26.25 -28.48
C ILE A 443 -54.15 26.21 -29.20
N SER A 444 -54.25 25.43 -30.28
CA SER A 444 -55.51 25.26 -31.02
C SER A 444 -56.62 24.63 -30.17
N GLY A 445 -56.26 23.77 -29.21
CA GLY A 445 -57.19 23.14 -28.27
C GLY A 445 -57.85 24.10 -27.28
N TYR A 446 -57.22 25.24 -26.97
CA TYR A 446 -57.84 26.27 -26.12
C TYR A 446 -58.86 27.14 -26.87
N SER A 447 -58.76 27.17 -28.21
CA SER A 447 -59.57 28.05 -29.07
C SER A 447 -60.97 27.50 -29.37
N ARG A 448 -61.31 26.29 -28.93
CA ARG A 448 -62.67 25.70 -28.99
C ARG A 448 -62.92 24.93 -27.70
N PRO A 449 -63.92 25.22 -26.84
CA PRO A 449 -65.10 26.09 -26.95
C PRO A 449 -65.09 27.30 -25.99
N ARG A 450 -63.93 27.71 -25.46
CA ARG A 450 -63.80 28.85 -24.52
C ARG A 450 -63.58 30.17 -25.26
N ALA A 451 -64.12 31.27 -24.73
CA ALA A 451 -63.96 32.64 -25.22
C ALA A 451 -62.55 33.23 -24.97
N PHE A 452 -61.50 32.40 -25.06
CA PHE A 452 -60.12 32.76 -24.76
C PHE A 452 -59.25 32.55 -26.00
N SER A 453 -58.80 33.63 -26.64
CA SER A 453 -58.00 33.57 -27.87
C SER A 453 -56.50 33.62 -27.58
N ILE A 454 -55.72 32.77 -28.24
CA ILE A 454 -54.26 32.75 -28.07
C ILE A 454 -53.59 33.12 -29.39
N ILE A 455 -52.74 34.14 -29.37
CA ILE A 455 -51.91 34.56 -30.51
C ILE A 455 -50.51 34.00 -30.30
N PHE A 456 -50.05 33.16 -31.23
CA PHE A 456 -48.72 32.55 -31.17
C PHE A 456 -47.80 33.13 -32.24
N ASN A 457 -46.73 33.79 -31.81
CA ASN A 457 -45.66 34.31 -32.65
C ASN A 457 -44.37 33.56 -32.33
N HIS A 458 -43.62 33.17 -33.35
CA HIS A 458 -42.33 32.52 -33.15
C HIS A 458 -41.33 32.92 -34.23
N SER A 459 -40.05 32.97 -33.85
CA SER A 459 -38.92 33.24 -34.74
C SER A 459 -37.67 32.43 -34.31
N GLY A 460 -36.77 32.19 -35.26
CA GLY A 460 -35.55 31.41 -35.04
C GLY A 460 -35.69 29.90 -35.30
N ASP A 461 -34.58 29.16 -35.14
CA ASP A 461 -34.52 27.72 -35.37
C ASP A 461 -34.63 26.92 -34.07
N PHE A 462 -35.83 26.41 -33.77
CA PHE A 462 -36.06 25.57 -32.60
C PHE A 462 -35.29 24.24 -32.64
N ASN A 463 -34.78 23.81 -33.80
CA ASN A 463 -33.97 22.59 -33.92
C ASN A 463 -32.58 22.76 -33.31
N SER A 464 -32.09 23.98 -33.17
CA SER A 464 -30.79 24.27 -32.53
C SER A 464 -30.83 24.08 -31.01
N LEU A 465 -32.01 23.90 -30.42
CA LEU A 465 -32.19 23.81 -28.97
C LEU A 465 -32.00 22.36 -28.45
N PRO A 466 -31.21 22.17 -27.38
CA PRO A 466 -31.13 20.88 -26.69
C PRO A 466 -32.51 20.38 -26.27
N SER A 467 -32.74 19.07 -26.34
CA SER A 467 -34.06 18.47 -26.03
C SER A 467 -34.59 18.83 -24.64
N GLY A 468 -33.69 19.02 -23.66
CA GLY A 468 -34.05 19.45 -22.31
C GLY A 468 -34.62 20.87 -22.27
N LEU A 469 -34.03 21.78 -23.03
CA LEU A 469 -34.46 23.18 -23.10
C LEU A 469 -35.78 23.32 -23.84
N ARG A 470 -35.97 22.59 -24.95
CA ARG A 470 -37.27 22.51 -25.65
C ARG A 470 -38.39 22.05 -24.72
N ARG A 471 -38.14 21.01 -23.91
CA ARG A 471 -39.11 20.53 -22.90
C ARG A 471 -39.44 21.59 -21.85
N ALA A 472 -38.43 22.28 -21.34
CA ALA A 472 -38.64 23.33 -20.33
C ALA A 472 -39.50 24.47 -20.90
N VAL A 473 -39.18 24.94 -22.12
CA VAL A 473 -39.95 25.98 -22.82
C VAL A 473 -41.38 25.54 -23.09
N TYR A 474 -41.58 24.29 -23.53
CA TYR A 474 -42.92 23.74 -23.73
C TYR A 474 -43.75 23.78 -22.44
N ARG A 475 -43.19 23.28 -21.32
CA ARG A 475 -43.86 23.28 -20.03
C ARG A 475 -44.14 24.70 -19.51
N MET A 476 -43.19 25.62 -19.65
CA MET A 476 -43.38 27.03 -19.26
C MET A 476 -44.52 27.66 -20.06
N ALA A 477 -44.58 27.43 -21.37
CA ALA A 477 -45.65 27.92 -22.22
C ALA A 477 -47.01 27.33 -21.85
N GLN A 478 -47.10 26.02 -21.61
CA GLN A 478 -48.33 25.37 -21.17
C GLN A 478 -48.85 25.94 -19.85
N GLU A 479 -47.99 26.03 -18.84
CA GLU A 479 -48.38 26.50 -17.51
C GLU A 479 -48.75 28.00 -17.53
N ALA A 480 -47.99 28.82 -18.25
CA ALA A 480 -48.30 30.24 -18.40
C ALA A 480 -49.65 30.46 -19.10
N LEU A 481 -49.94 29.69 -20.17
CA LEU A 481 -51.21 29.76 -20.88
C LEU A 481 -52.37 29.22 -20.04
N ALA A 482 -52.17 28.12 -19.30
CA ALA A 482 -53.18 27.57 -18.40
C ALA A 482 -53.52 28.53 -17.26
N ASN A 483 -52.51 29.13 -16.64
CA ASN A 483 -52.68 30.14 -15.59
C ASN A 483 -53.36 31.40 -16.13
N SER A 484 -52.97 31.84 -17.33
CA SER A 484 -53.64 32.96 -17.99
C SER A 484 -55.12 32.65 -18.24
N ALA A 485 -55.44 31.47 -18.78
CA ALA A 485 -56.81 31.08 -19.08
C ALA A 485 -57.68 30.86 -17.83
N ARG A 486 -57.11 30.43 -16.70
CA ARG A 486 -57.84 30.15 -15.45
C ARG A 486 -57.95 31.36 -14.51
N HIS A 487 -56.93 32.22 -14.46
CA HIS A 487 -56.80 33.21 -13.38
C HIS A 487 -56.70 34.67 -13.84
N SER A 488 -56.41 34.95 -15.11
CA SER A 488 -56.17 36.35 -15.54
C SER A 488 -57.43 37.19 -15.74
N GLY A 489 -58.58 36.55 -15.99
CA GLY A 489 -59.80 37.25 -16.43
C GLY A 489 -59.71 37.88 -17.83
N ALA A 490 -58.60 37.69 -18.56
CA ALA A 490 -58.40 38.23 -19.90
C ALA A 490 -59.16 37.39 -20.96
N SER A 491 -59.57 38.02 -22.05
CA SER A 491 -60.17 37.35 -23.22
C SER A 491 -59.14 36.86 -24.24
N SER A 492 -57.86 37.20 -24.05
CA SER A 492 -56.78 36.77 -24.93
C SER A 492 -55.42 36.70 -24.25
N ALA A 493 -54.51 35.89 -24.80
CA ALA A 493 -53.10 35.83 -24.44
C ALA A 493 -52.21 35.80 -25.69
N ARG A 494 -50.98 36.32 -25.56
CA ARG A 494 -49.97 36.29 -26.63
C ARG A 494 -48.74 35.54 -26.14
N LEU A 495 -48.36 34.49 -26.87
CA LEU A 495 -47.11 33.76 -26.66
C LEU A 495 -46.14 34.13 -27.77
N CYS A 496 -45.00 34.70 -27.40
CA CYS A 496 -43.89 34.98 -28.29
C CYS A 496 -42.72 34.08 -27.90
N LEU A 497 -42.13 33.37 -28.86
CA LEU A 497 -40.90 32.59 -28.65
C LEU A 497 -39.86 33.01 -29.69
N ASP A 498 -38.70 33.47 -29.24
CA ASP A 498 -37.60 33.79 -30.14
C ASP A 498 -36.35 32.97 -29.80
N VAL A 499 -35.68 32.44 -30.83
CA VAL A 499 -34.49 31.59 -30.68
C VAL A 499 -33.29 32.24 -31.36
N ASP A 500 -32.28 32.60 -30.56
CA ASP A 500 -31.01 33.16 -31.02
C ASP A 500 -29.82 32.48 -30.34
N GLY A 501 -28.88 31.93 -31.13
CA GLY A 501 -27.63 31.37 -30.63
C GLY A 501 -27.75 30.26 -29.57
N GLY A 502 -28.84 29.49 -29.57
CA GLY A 502 -29.11 28.45 -28.55
C GLY A 502 -29.75 28.98 -27.24
N ARG A 503 -30.16 30.26 -27.22
CA ARG A 503 -30.97 30.87 -26.16
C ARG A 503 -32.41 31.00 -26.66
N VAL A 504 -33.37 30.88 -25.75
CA VAL A 504 -34.79 31.12 -26.02
C VAL A 504 -35.26 32.26 -25.13
N THR A 505 -35.98 33.22 -25.71
CA THR A 505 -36.61 34.33 -25.00
C THR A 505 -38.11 34.36 -25.18
#